data_AF-A0A6L8IRA8-F1
#
_entry.id   AF-A0A6L8IRA8-F1
#
_cell.length_a   1.000
_cell.length_b   1.000
_cell.length_c   1.000
_cell.angle_alpha   90.00
_cell.angle_beta   90.00
_cell.angle_gamma   90.00
#
_symmetry.space_group_name_H-M   'P 1'
#
loop_
_entity.id
_entity.type
_entity.pdbx_description
1 polymer ?
#
loop_
_entity_poly.entity_id
_entity_poly.type
_entity_poly.pdbx_seq_one_letter_code
_entity_poly.pdbx_strand_id
1 'polypeptide(L)'
;MINIHPELCPSGPYCWNQERFRDLLPNLGIRMEQLGMLVAAAPAADKGELEARVRAELDQGSVCSSLSLDHQLVLGYDDAGFDLSQPWGEGVVDSTPRRLSFGTWQEFVQSPPVAFFKLEPCKRRSESTATASALDFAADFWRCPDQFAWETYGTGSQAYENWIAGLDSGHGDDHGNWWNAVVWGECRERAGDFFQRLAAAEYPGPVDPRPARELAVDYRALARLLYRASDKTASAAAKRGFVEQAKNLDERCIARIAEIRAH
;
A
#
# COMPACT_ATOMS: atom_id res chain seq x y z
N MET A 1 -6.45 -5.60 2.51
CA MET A 1 -5.39 -5.64 1.46
C MET A 1 -4.19 -6.38 2.00
N ILE A 2 -3.63 -7.34 1.25
CA ILE A 2 -2.40 -8.07 1.58
C ILE A 2 -1.79 -8.59 0.28
N ASN A 3 -0.48 -8.48 0.16
CA ASN A 3 0.27 -8.90 -1.02
C ASN A 3 1.60 -9.54 -0.59
N ILE A 4 1.82 -10.80 -0.96
CA ILE A 4 2.94 -11.61 -0.45
C ILE A 4 3.67 -12.30 -1.60
N HIS A 5 4.99 -12.13 -1.61
CA HIS A 5 5.89 -12.90 -2.47
C HIS A 5 6.08 -14.32 -1.90
N PRO A 6 6.16 -15.39 -2.72
CA PRO A 6 6.36 -16.78 -2.25
C PRO A 6 7.58 -16.97 -1.34
N GLU A 7 8.65 -16.21 -1.57
CA GLU A 7 9.87 -16.23 -0.74
C GLU A 7 9.84 -15.24 0.43
N LEU A 8 8.66 -14.70 0.78
CA LEU A 8 8.45 -13.70 1.84
C LEU A 8 9.29 -12.42 1.66
N CYS A 9 9.64 -12.06 0.42
CA CYS A 9 10.39 -10.84 0.12
C CYS A 9 9.72 -9.60 0.77
N PRO A 10 10.50 -8.68 1.38
CA PRO A 10 9.94 -7.48 2.02
C PRO A 10 9.31 -6.47 1.03
N SER A 11 9.44 -6.70 -0.28
CA SER A 11 8.84 -5.86 -1.32
C SER A 11 7.31 -6.01 -1.44
N GLY A 12 6.70 -7.04 -0.84
CA GLY A 12 5.26 -7.34 -0.93
C GLY A 12 4.34 -6.12 -0.73
N PRO A 13 4.48 -5.32 0.33
CA PRO A 13 3.68 -4.12 0.54
C PRO A 13 3.76 -3.05 -0.57
N TYR A 14 4.84 -3.06 -1.35
CA TYR A 14 5.14 -2.05 -2.36
C TYR A 14 4.83 -2.52 -3.79
N CYS A 15 4.88 -3.84 -4.04
CA CYS A 15 4.83 -4.41 -5.38
C CYS A 15 3.47 -5.01 -5.76
N TRP A 16 2.51 -4.16 -6.10
CA TRP A 16 1.17 -4.56 -6.55
C TRP A 16 0.57 -3.54 -7.53
N ASN A 17 -0.46 -3.94 -8.30
CA ASN A 17 -1.11 -3.04 -9.25
C ASN A 17 -2.02 -2.03 -8.52
N GLN A 18 -1.60 -0.77 -8.50
CA GLN A 18 -2.27 0.32 -7.81
C GLN A 18 -3.32 1.06 -8.65
N GLU A 19 -3.54 0.70 -9.93
CA GLU A 19 -4.45 1.44 -10.82
C GLU A 19 -5.86 1.59 -10.23
N ARG A 20 -6.44 0.47 -9.79
CA ARG A 20 -7.77 0.45 -9.16
C ARG A 20 -7.83 1.22 -7.84
N PHE A 21 -6.72 1.30 -7.11
CA PHE A 21 -6.65 2.12 -5.90
C PHE A 21 -6.68 3.61 -6.25
N ARG A 22 -6.01 4.01 -7.34
CA ARG A 22 -6.01 5.40 -7.82
C ARG A 22 -7.40 5.87 -8.24
N ASP A 23 -8.27 4.98 -8.70
CA ASP A 23 -9.69 5.28 -8.97
C ASP A 23 -10.50 5.72 -7.74
N LEU A 24 -9.99 5.45 -6.53
CA LEU A 24 -10.59 5.88 -5.27
C LEU A 24 -10.14 7.28 -4.84
N LEU A 25 -9.03 7.81 -5.34
CA LEU A 25 -8.48 9.11 -4.92
C LEU A 25 -9.45 10.28 -5.12
N PRO A 26 -10.37 10.30 -6.12
CA PRO A 26 -11.40 11.32 -6.21
C PRO A 26 -12.33 11.40 -5.00
N ASN A 27 -12.43 10.33 -4.19
CA ASN A 27 -13.14 10.35 -2.90
C ASN A 27 -12.48 11.30 -1.89
N LEU A 28 -11.20 11.61 -2.07
CA LEU A 28 -10.43 12.58 -1.30
C LEU A 28 -10.30 13.94 -2.01
N GLY A 29 -10.88 14.08 -3.22
CA GLY A 29 -10.79 15.30 -4.02
C GLY A 29 -9.46 15.44 -4.77
N ILE A 30 -8.77 14.33 -5.03
CA ILE A 30 -7.49 14.30 -5.74
C ILE A 30 -7.59 13.34 -6.93
N ARG A 31 -7.04 13.72 -8.06
CA ARG A 31 -6.70 12.81 -9.16
C ARG A 31 -5.19 12.67 -9.22
N MET A 32 -4.74 11.45 -9.52
CA MET A 32 -3.33 11.13 -9.63
C MET A 32 -3.08 10.48 -10.99
N GLU A 33 -2.29 11.15 -11.82
CA GLU A 33 -1.84 10.64 -13.12
C GLU A 33 -0.38 10.21 -13.01
N GLN A 34 -0.04 9.03 -13.52
CA GLN A 34 1.34 8.60 -13.61
C GLN A 34 2.00 9.20 -14.85
N LEU A 35 3.02 10.03 -14.65
CA LEU A 35 3.79 10.68 -15.71
C LEU A 35 4.83 9.73 -16.33
N GLY A 36 5.29 8.76 -15.55
CA GLY A 36 6.21 7.73 -15.99
C GLY A 36 6.81 6.98 -14.82
N MET A 37 7.48 5.86 -15.12
CA MET A 37 8.19 5.06 -14.14
C MET A 37 9.40 4.43 -14.81
N LEU A 38 10.57 4.58 -14.20
CA LEU A 38 11.82 4.03 -14.71
C LEU A 38 12.60 3.38 -13.57
N VAL A 39 13.37 2.35 -13.91
CA VAL A 39 14.40 1.83 -13.01
C VAL A 39 15.61 2.76 -13.03
N ALA A 40 16.40 2.78 -11.95
CA ALA A 40 17.63 3.57 -11.88
C ALA A 40 18.63 3.23 -13.01
N ALA A 41 18.59 2.00 -13.54
CA ALA A 41 19.43 1.57 -14.66
C ALA A 41 18.93 2.03 -16.05
N ALA A 42 17.79 2.73 -16.13
CA ALA A 42 17.27 3.21 -17.40
C ALA A 42 18.25 4.19 -18.08
N PRO A 43 18.30 4.21 -19.43
CA PRO A 43 19.10 5.17 -20.19
C PRO A 43 18.89 6.62 -19.75
N ALA A 44 19.96 7.42 -19.80
CA ALA A 44 19.89 8.85 -19.46
C ALA A 44 18.92 9.64 -20.36
N ALA A 45 18.72 9.20 -21.61
CA ALA A 45 17.75 9.80 -22.52
C ALA A 45 16.31 9.64 -22.01
N ASP A 46 15.93 8.43 -21.58
CA ASP A 46 14.59 8.12 -21.05
C ASP A 46 14.32 8.90 -19.75
N LYS A 47 15.34 8.99 -18.88
CA LYS A 47 15.27 9.83 -17.68
C LYS A 47 15.07 11.30 -18.05
N GLY A 48 15.83 11.81 -19.02
CA GLY A 48 15.72 13.18 -19.50
C GLY A 48 14.34 13.52 -20.08
N GLU A 49 13.70 12.58 -20.78
CA GLU A 49 12.33 12.74 -21.29
C GLU A 49 11.31 12.82 -20.14
N LEU A 50 11.40 11.91 -19.16
CA LEU A 50 10.52 11.92 -18.00
C LEU A 50 10.74 13.16 -17.12
N GLU A 51 11.99 13.57 -16.91
CA GLU A 51 12.33 14.82 -16.22
C GLU A 51 11.73 16.04 -16.93
N ALA A 52 11.82 16.10 -18.27
CA ALA A 52 11.22 17.18 -19.05
C ALA A 52 9.70 17.23 -18.89
N ARG A 53 9.03 16.07 -18.87
CA ARG A 53 7.58 15.99 -18.63
C ARG A 53 7.22 16.49 -17.23
N VAL A 54 7.95 16.09 -16.20
CA VAL A 54 7.72 16.55 -14.81
C VAL A 54 7.94 18.06 -14.70
N ARG A 55 9.01 18.60 -15.30
CA ARG A 55 9.26 20.06 -15.34
C ARG A 55 8.12 20.82 -16.02
N ALA A 56 7.64 20.33 -17.15
CA ALA A 56 6.53 20.96 -17.87
C ALA A 56 5.24 21.04 -17.04
N GLU A 57 4.98 20.04 -16.18
CA GLU A 57 3.85 20.08 -15.25
C GLU A 57 4.09 21.08 -14.11
N LEU A 58 5.28 21.11 -13.53
CA LEU A 58 5.64 22.08 -12.48
C LEU A 58 5.55 23.52 -12.99
N ASP A 59 6.00 23.79 -14.22
CA ASP A 59 5.95 25.11 -14.84
C ASP A 59 4.51 25.61 -15.09
N GLN A 60 3.57 24.68 -15.26
CA GLN A 60 2.14 24.96 -15.36
C GLN A 60 1.47 25.15 -13.99
N GLY A 61 2.23 25.01 -12.89
CA GLY A 61 1.75 25.10 -11.52
C GLY A 61 1.10 23.82 -11.00
N SER A 62 1.26 22.68 -11.68
CA SER A 62 0.79 21.38 -11.20
C SER A 62 1.60 20.90 -10.00
N VAL A 63 0.96 20.15 -9.10
CA VAL A 63 1.67 19.48 -8.01
C VAL A 63 2.19 18.14 -8.52
N CYS A 64 3.49 17.90 -8.36
CA CYS A 64 4.11 16.63 -8.72
C CYS A 64 4.61 15.86 -7.49
N SER A 65 4.68 14.54 -7.61
CA SER A 65 5.27 13.67 -6.60
C SER A 65 6.11 12.56 -7.23
N SER A 66 7.06 12.03 -6.48
CA SER A 66 7.80 10.81 -6.79
C SER A 66 7.43 9.70 -5.81
N LEU A 67 7.52 8.45 -6.27
CA LEU A 67 7.42 7.25 -5.45
C LEU A 67 8.55 6.31 -5.85
N SER A 68 9.34 5.88 -4.87
CA SER A 68 10.22 4.71 -4.99
C SER A 68 9.84 3.71 -3.91
N LEU A 69 10.31 3.92 -2.67
CA LEU A 69 9.80 3.25 -1.47
C LEU A 69 8.70 4.08 -0.78
N ASP A 70 8.91 5.39 -0.75
CA ASP A 70 8.03 6.35 -0.09
C ASP A 70 7.59 7.45 -1.07
N HIS A 71 6.43 8.04 -0.80
CA HIS A 71 5.95 9.20 -1.55
C HIS A 71 6.67 10.47 -1.10
N GLN A 72 7.16 11.25 -2.06
CA GLN A 72 7.71 12.59 -1.82
C GLN A 72 7.09 13.57 -2.81
N LEU A 73 6.72 14.77 -2.34
CA LEU A 73 6.36 15.87 -3.23
C LEU A 73 7.62 16.41 -3.92
N VAL A 74 7.48 16.77 -5.19
CA VAL A 74 8.48 17.56 -5.92
C VAL A 74 8.20 19.03 -5.63
N LEU A 75 9.10 19.68 -4.90
CA LEU A 75 8.92 21.05 -4.41
C LEU A 75 9.32 22.10 -5.45
N GLY A 76 10.15 21.71 -6.40
CA GLY A 76 10.70 22.57 -7.44
C GLY A 76 11.89 21.91 -8.10
N TYR A 77 12.55 22.65 -8.96
CA TYR A 77 13.77 22.21 -9.62
C TYR A 77 14.67 23.39 -9.98
N ASP A 78 15.93 23.09 -10.22
CA ASP A 78 16.89 23.99 -10.86
C ASP A 78 17.63 23.24 -12.00
N ASP A 79 18.73 23.78 -12.49
CA ASP A 79 19.50 23.20 -13.59
C ASP A 79 20.11 21.81 -13.29
N ALA A 80 20.24 21.45 -12.01
CA ALA A 80 20.91 20.23 -11.58
C ALA A 80 19.96 19.12 -11.07
N GLY A 81 18.74 19.45 -10.65
CA GLY A 81 17.83 18.41 -10.16
C GLY A 81 16.50 18.88 -9.59
N PHE A 82 15.72 17.90 -9.10
CA PHE A 82 14.48 18.12 -8.35
C PHE A 82 14.76 18.23 -6.85
N ASP A 83 14.16 19.23 -6.19
CA ASP A 83 14.07 19.26 -4.74
C ASP A 83 12.83 18.48 -4.29
N LEU A 84 13.01 17.58 -3.32
CA LEU A 84 11.98 16.66 -2.83
C LEU A 84 11.66 16.93 -1.37
N SER A 85 10.37 16.80 -1.02
CA SER A 85 9.94 16.88 0.38
C SER A 85 10.53 15.75 1.22
N GLN A 86 10.68 15.99 2.52
CA GLN A 86 11.13 15.01 3.51
C GLN A 86 9.96 14.71 4.47
N PRO A 87 9.01 13.84 4.08
CA PRO A 87 7.77 13.64 4.83
C PRO A 87 8.00 13.09 6.25
N TRP A 88 9.11 12.40 6.45
CA TRP A 88 9.50 11.80 7.73
C TRP A 88 10.44 12.66 8.56
N GLY A 89 10.83 13.85 8.05
CA GLY A 89 11.88 14.69 8.62
C GLY A 89 13.25 14.44 8.00
N GLU A 90 14.11 15.46 8.02
CA GLU A 90 15.47 15.37 7.44
C GLU A 90 16.33 14.35 8.19
N GLY A 91 16.97 13.44 7.45
CA GLY A 91 17.89 12.43 8.00
C GLY A 91 17.22 11.33 8.83
N VAL A 92 15.89 11.27 8.82
CA VAL A 92 15.14 10.22 9.55
C VAL A 92 15.09 8.92 8.76
N VAL A 93 15.00 9.02 7.42
CA VAL A 93 14.88 7.88 6.53
C VAL A 93 15.81 8.09 5.32
N ASP A 94 16.80 7.22 5.15
CA ASP A 94 17.79 7.31 4.07
C ASP A 94 17.19 6.98 2.69
N SER A 95 16.02 6.34 2.62
CA SER A 95 15.33 6.01 1.36
C SER A 95 14.56 7.19 0.73
N THR A 96 14.46 8.33 1.41
CA THR A 96 13.80 9.54 0.88
C THR A 96 14.83 10.64 0.64
N PRO A 97 15.52 10.67 -0.51
CA PRO A 97 16.52 11.70 -0.75
C PRO A 97 15.88 13.08 -0.82
N ARG A 98 16.57 14.11 -0.29
CA ARG A 98 16.12 15.51 -0.37
C ARG A 98 16.17 16.06 -1.79
N ARG A 99 17.05 15.50 -2.62
CA ARG A 99 17.32 15.99 -3.96
C ARG A 99 17.54 14.83 -4.91
N LEU A 100 17.04 14.97 -6.12
CA LEU A 100 17.24 14.00 -7.18
C LEU A 100 18.00 14.63 -8.34
N SER A 101 19.22 14.15 -8.60
CA SER A 101 20.08 14.68 -9.65
C SER A 101 19.63 14.24 -11.04
N PHE A 102 19.52 15.17 -11.98
CA PHE A 102 19.10 14.87 -13.35
C PHE A 102 20.05 13.88 -14.06
N GLY A 103 19.47 13.08 -14.95
CA GLY A 103 20.15 12.09 -15.80
C GLY A 103 20.72 10.86 -15.07
N THR A 104 20.98 10.96 -13.77
CA THR A 104 21.59 9.87 -12.99
C THR A 104 20.60 9.21 -12.05
N TRP A 105 19.83 10.00 -11.29
CA TRP A 105 19.01 9.52 -10.17
C TRP A 105 19.80 8.67 -9.17
N GLN A 106 21.08 9.03 -8.97
CA GLN A 106 22.00 8.27 -8.12
C GLN A 106 21.55 8.24 -6.64
N GLU A 107 20.65 9.13 -6.24
CA GLU A 107 20.14 9.19 -4.88
C GLU A 107 19.09 8.12 -4.57
N PHE A 108 18.44 7.56 -5.60
CA PHE A 108 17.54 6.40 -5.46
C PHE A 108 18.28 5.07 -5.71
N VAL A 109 19.60 5.03 -5.58
CA VAL A 109 20.38 3.82 -5.88
C VAL A 109 20.03 2.69 -4.91
N GLN A 110 19.77 1.53 -5.52
CA GLN A 110 19.15 0.31 -4.98
C GLN A 110 17.62 0.30 -5.14
N SER A 111 17.17 -0.62 -6.02
CA SER A 111 15.77 -1.01 -6.30
C SER A 111 14.83 -0.70 -5.13
N PRO A 112 13.71 0.01 -5.35
CA PRO A 112 12.75 -0.20 -6.46
C PRO A 112 12.74 0.90 -7.56
N PRO A 113 11.97 0.72 -8.65
CA PRO A 113 11.75 1.76 -9.67
C PRO A 113 11.27 3.09 -9.07
N VAL A 114 11.53 4.18 -9.78
CA VAL A 114 11.04 5.52 -9.42
C VAL A 114 9.91 5.88 -10.37
N ALA A 115 8.73 6.13 -9.81
CA ALA A 115 7.56 6.63 -10.53
C ALA A 115 7.33 8.11 -10.21
N PHE A 116 6.92 8.88 -11.21
CA PHE A 116 6.48 10.27 -11.05
C PHE A 116 4.99 10.39 -11.33
N PHE A 117 4.35 11.27 -10.58
CA PHE A 117 2.92 11.53 -10.68
C PHE A 117 2.62 13.02 -10.70
N LYS A 118 1.55 13.35 -11.39
CA LYS A 118 0.85 14.62 -11.29
C LYS A 118 -0.37 14.46 -10.38
N LEU A 119 -0.57 15.41 -9.49
CA LEU A 119 -1.69 15.49 -8.57
C LEU A 119 -2.55 16.70 -8.93
N GLU A 120 -3.83 16.46 -9.19
CA GLU A 120 -4.79 17.51 -9.54
C GLU A 120 -5.96 17.53 -8.55
N PRO A 121 -6.40 18.71 -8.08
CA PRO A 121 -7.62 18.81 -7.32
C PRO A 121 -8.82 18.43 -8.20
N CYS A 122 -9.76 17.69 -7.63
CA CYS A 122 -11.04 17.41 -8.27
C CYS A 122 -12.19 17.58 -7.28
N LYS A 123 -13.43 17.56 -7.79
CA LYS A 123 -14.60 17.54 -6.92
C LYS A 123 -14.58 16.28 -6.05
N ARG A 124 -14.48 16.47 -4.74
CA ARG A 124 -14.58 15.38 -3.76
C ARG A 124 -15.94 14.70 -3.85
N ARG A 125 -15.96 13.36 -3.84
CA ARG A 125 -17.22 12.60 -3.77
C ARG A 125 -17.84 12.70 -2.38
N SER A 126 -19.13 12.37 -2.27
CA SER A 126 -19.81 12.34 -0.96
C SER A 126 -19.15 11.30 -0.04
N GLU A 127 -19.22 11.51 1.27
CA GLU A 127 -18.63 10.57 2.24
C GLU A 127 -19.29 9.19 2.21
N SER A 128 -20.59 9.13 1.89
CA SER A 128 -21.31 7.87 1.66
C SER A 128 -20.75 7.13 0.45
N THR A 129 -20.53 7.81 -0.67
CA THR A 129 -19.87 7.23 -1.85
C THR A 129 -18.44 6.78 -1.52
N ALA A 130 -17.68 7.59 -0.81
CA ALA A 130 -16.31 7.26 -0.42
C ALA A 130 -16.24 5.99 0.44
N THR A 131 -17.13 5.90 1.42
CA THR A 131 -17.25 4.74 2.32
C THR A 131 -17.64 3.49 1.54
N ALA A 132 -18.69 3.57 0.72
CA ALA A 132 -19.13 2.44 -0.09
C ALA A 132 -18.03 1.96 -1.05
N SER A 133 -17.38 2.86 -1.78
CA SER A 133 -16.29 2.49 -2.69
C SER A 133 -15.08 1.89 -1.97
N ALA A 134 -14.77 2.31 -0.75
CA ALA A 134 -13.68 1.71 0.03
C ALA A 134 -14.00 0.27 0.47
N LEU A 135 -15.25 0.02 0.89
CA LEU A 135 -15.71 -1.33 1.24
C LEU A 135 -15.75 -2.26 0.01
N ASP A 136 -16.22 -1.73 -1.14
CA ASP A 136 -16.24 -2.44 -2.41
C ASP A 136 -14.83 -2.83 -2.84
N PHE A 137 -13.90 -1.89 -2.80
CA PHE A 137 -12.50 -2.13 -3.11
C PHE A 137 -11.89 -3.20 -2.18
N ALA A 138 -12.15 -3.15 -0.88
CA ALA A 138 -11.61 -4.13 0.06
C ALA A 138 -12.11 -5.56 -0.26
N ALA A 139 -13.38 -5.70 -0.64
CA ALA A 139 -13.96 -6.97 -1.07
C ALA A 139 -13.40 -7.44 -2.42
N ASP A 140 -13.29 -6.54 -3.40
CA ASP A 140 -12.75 -6.85 -4.73
C ASP A 140 -11.27 -7.23 -4.65
N PHE A 141 -10.47 -6.55 -3.84
CA PHE A 141 -9.06 -6.88 -3.61
C PHE A 141 -8.88 -8.32 -3.12
N TRP A 142 -9.85 -8.83 -2.35
CA TRP A 142 -9.83 -10.22 -1.89
C TRP A 142 -10.34 -11.20 -2.94
N ARG A 143 -11.44 -10.86 -3.63
CA ARG A 143 -12.20 -11.78 -4.49
C ARG A 143 -11.69 -11.83 -5.93
N CYS A 144 -10.99 -10.79 -6.37
CA CYS A 144 -10.51 -10.61 -7.74
C CYS A 144 -8.98 -10.43 -7.75
N PRO A 145 -8.20 -11.34 -7.15
CA PRO A 145 -6.77 -11.14 -6.89
C PRO A 145 -5.94 -10.82 -8.16
N ASP A 146 -6.31 -11.41 -9.30
CA ASP A 146 -5.65 -11.23 -10.60
C ASP A 146 -5.68 -9.78 -11.11
N GLN A 147 -6.61 -8.94 -10.62
CA GLN A 147 -6.66 -7.52 -10.98
C GLN A 147 -5.63 -6.67 -10.23
N PHE A 148 -5.07 -7.20 -9.14
CA PHE A 148 -4.22 -6.46 -8.20
C PHE A 148 -2.81 -7.03 -8.07
N ALA A 149 -2.61 -8.31 -8.40
CA ALA A 149 -1.32 -8.96 -8.32
C ALA A 149 -0.42 -8.65 -9.53
N TRP A 150 0.88 -8.54 -9.29
CA TRP A 150 1.90 -8.71 -10.33
C TRP A 150 2.35 -10.18 -10.34
N GLU A 151 2.87 -10.67 -11.47
CA GLU A 151 2.93 -12.11 -11.83
C GLU A 151 3.39 -13.08 -10.74
N THR A 152 4.35 -12.73 -9.89
CA THR A 152 4.88 -13.63 -8.85
C THR A 152 4.26 -13.43 -7.47
N TYR A 153 3.44 -12.40 -7.27
CA TYR A 153 2.85 -12.08 -5.97
C TYR A 153 1.44 -12.65 -5.83
N GLY A 154 1.06 -12.98 -4.59
CA GLY A 154 -0.30 -13.38 -4.24
C GLY A 154 -0.99 -12.25 -3.49
N THR A 155 -2.22 -11.92 -3.89
CA THR A 155 -3.12 -11.00 -3.16
C THR A 155 -4.29 -11.76 -2.53
N GLY A 156 -4.98 -11.15 -1.56
CA GLY A 156 -6.15 -11.76 -0.92
C GLY A 156 -5.81 -13.08 -0.22
N SER A 157 -6.60 -14.13 -0.47
CA SER A 157 -6.36 -15.47 0.09
C SER A 157 -5.04 -16.09 -0.40
N GLN A 158 -4.68 -15.89 -1.67
CA GLN A 158 -3.43 -16.40 -2.26
C GLN A 158 -2.20 -15.82 -1.56
N ALA A 159 -2.28 -14.61 -1.01
CA ALA A 159 -1.20 -14.03 -0.23
C ALA A 159 -0.87 -14.87 1.01
N TYR A 160 -1.88 -15.41 1.70
CA TYR A 160 -1.68 -16.28 2.85
C TYR A 160 -1.13 -17.66 2.43
N GLU A 161 -1.56 -18.19 1.29
CA GLU A 161 -0.99 -19.44 0.77
C GLU A 161 0.49 -19.28 0.44
N ASN A 162 0.86 -18.19 -0.23
CA ASN A 162 2.25 -17.84 -0.48
C ASN A 162 3.02 -17.69 0.84
N TRP A 163 2.40 -17.08 1.85
CA TRP A 163 3.03 -16.90 3.15
C TRP A 163 3.33 -18.24 3.84
N ILE A 164 2.32 -19.12 3.91
CA ILE A 164 2.44 -20.45 4.50
C ILE A 164 3.50 -21.26 3.75
N ALA A 165 3.47 -21.27 2.42
CA ALA A 165 4.46 -21.96 1.61
C ALA A 165 5.89 -21.43 1.82
N GLY A 166 6.04 -20.10 1.95
CA GLY A 166 7.33 -19.47 2.26
C GLY A 166 7.87 -19.87 3.63
N LEU A 167 6.99 -19.95 4.65
CA LEU A 167 7.36 -20.46 5.97
C LEU A 167 7.80 -21.93 5.91
N ASP A 168 7.05 -22.76 5.20
CA ASP A 168 7.34 -24.20 5.03
C ASP A 168 8.64 -24.42 4.24
N SER A 169 9.03 -23.47 3.38
CA SER A 169 10.27 -23.48 2.61
C SER A 169 11.47 -22.89 3.36
N GLY A 170 11.30 -22.46 4.61
CA GLY A 170 12.39 -21.99 5.48
C GLY A 170 12.60 -20.47 5.53
N HIS A 171 11.75 -19.66 4.88
CA HIS A 171 11.88 -18.19 4.89
C HIS A 171 11.35 -17.53 6.18
N GLY A 172 10.88 -18.31 7.16
CA GLY A 172 10.23 -17.79 8.36
C GLY A 172 11.14 -17.04 9.34
N ASP A 173 12.45 -17.24 9.27
CA ASP A 173 13.42 -16.56 10.12
C ASP A 173 14.07 -15.35 9.42
N ASP A 174 13.76 -15.13 8.15
CA ASP A 174 14.27 -14.01 7.37
C ASP A 174 13.63 -12.68 7.78
N HIS A 175 14.34 -11.59 7.48
CA HIS A 175 13.81 -10.23 7.63
C HIS A 175 12.48 -10.03 6.91
N GLY A 176 12.31 -10.69 5.77
CA GLY A 176 11.10 -10.62 4.95
C GLY A 176 9.83 -11.09 5.67
N ASN A 177 9.88 -12.17 6.44
CA ASN A 177 8.75 -12.63 7.24
C ASN A 177 8.38 -11.60 8.33
N TRP A 178 9.38 -11.12 9.08
CA TRP A 178 9.18 -10.09 10.10
C TRP A 178 8.54 -8.82 9.50
N TRP A 179 9.08 -8.35 8.37
CA TRP A 179 8.61 -7.15 7.71
C TRP A 179 7.16 -7.27 7.24
N ASN A 180 6.84 -8.35 6.51
CA ASN A 180 5.47 -8.62 6.08
C ASN A 180 4.51 -8.69 7.28
N ALA A 181 4.90 -9.37 8.36
CA ALA A 181 4.10 -9.50 9.57
C ALA A 181 3.82 -8.16 10.25
N VAL A 182 4.82 -7.28 10.33
CA VAL A 182 4.68 -5.94 10.92
C VAL A 182 3.79 -5.05 10.06
N VAL A 183 4.10 -4.91 8.77
CA VAL A 183 3.37 -4.00 7.87
C VAL A 183 1.91 -4.43 7.74
N TRP A 184 1.66 -5.71 7.45
CA TRP A 184 0.29 -6.19 7.32
C TRP A 184 -0.44 -6.21 8.66
N GLY A 185 0.26 -6.42 9.78
CA GLY A 185 -0.27 -6.25 11.12
C GLY A 185 -0.80 -4.83 11.36
N GLU A 186 0.00 -3.80 11.06
CA GLU A 186 -0.42 -2.40 11.18
C GLU A 186 -1.61 -2.11 10.26
N CYS A 187 -1.58 -2.58 9.01
CA CYS A 187 -2.73 -2.39 8.10
C CYS A 187 -4.04 -2.94 8.69
N ARG A 188 -4.00 -4.06 9.44
CA ARG A 188 -5.21 -4.60 10.10
C ARG A 188 -5.57 -3.84 11.36
N GLU A 189 -4.61 -3.32 12.10
CA GLU A 189 -4.92 -2.42 13.21
C GLU A 189 -5.65 -1.17 12.72
N ARG A 190 -5.16 -0.54 11.64
CA ARG A 190 -5.82 0.60 10.97
C ARG A 190 -7.18 0.25 10.40
N ALA A 191 -7.36 -0.96 9.85
CA ALA A 191 -8.67 -1.44 9.44
C ALA A 191 -9.64 -1.52 10.64
N GLY A 192 -9.16 -2.02 11.79
CA GLY A 192 -9.93 -2.04 13.02
C GLY A 192 -10.39 -0.66 13.48
N ASP A 193 -9.51 0.35 13.40
CA ASP A 193 -9.86 1.74 13.69
C ASP A 193 -10.89 2.31 12.71
N PHE A 194 -10.74 2.02 11.42
CA PHE A 194 -11.71 2.41 10.39
C PHE A 194 -13.11 1.87 10.70
N PHE A 195 -13.23 0.57 11.00
CA PHE A 195 -14.52 -0.04 11.33
C PHE A 195 -15.08 0.45 12.67
N GLN A 196 -14.24 0.81 13.63
CA GLN A 196 -14.72 1.44 14.87
C GLN A 196 -15.36 2.80 14.59
N ARG A 197 -14.73 3.62 13.75
CA ARG A 197 -15.27 4.94 13.37
C ARG A 197 -16.57 4.81 12.58
N LEU A 198 -16.67 3.81 11.69
CA LEU A 198 -17.92 3.47 11.01
C LEU A 198 -19.02 3.09 12.00
N ALA A 199 -18.73 2.23 12.97
CA ALA A 199 -19.69 1.84 14.00
C ALA A 199 -20.14 2.99 14.92
N ALA A 200 -19.31 4.02 15.05
CA ALA A 200 -19.60 5.26 15.78
C ALA A 200 -20.36 6.28 14.93
N ALA A 201 -20.67 5.97 13.66
CA ALA A 201 -21.29 6.86 12.70
C ALA A 201 -20.51 8.17 12.47
N GLU A 202 -19.17 8.12 12.58
CA GLU A 202 -18.31 9.26 12.21
C GLU A 202 -18.34 9.54 10.70
N TYR A 203 -18.73 8.55 9.89
CA TYR A 203 -18.88 8.67 8.44
C TYR A 203 -20.34 8.45 8.02
N PRO A 204 -20.95 9.34 7.22
CA PRO A 204 -22.28 9.15 6.65
C PRO A 204 -22.32 7.94 5.70
N GLY A 205 -23.33 7.08 5.84
CA GLY A 205 -23.56 5.96 4.92
C GLY A 205 -24.51 4.91 5.52
N PRO A 206 -25.10 4.03 4.70
CA PRO A 206 -25.90 2.92 5.19
C PRO A 206 -24.95 1.82 5.69
N VAL A 207 -24.52 1.94 6.95
CA VAL A 207 -23.67 0.95 7.61
C VAL A 207 -24.40 0.47 8.83
N ASP A 208 -24.68 -0.84 8.91
CA ASP A 208 -25.14 -1.43 10.16
C ASP A 208 -23.97 -1.35 11.18
N PRO A 209 -24.15 -0.62 12.30
CA PRO A 209 -23.10 -0.45 13.29
C PRO A 209 -22.71 -1.76 13.98
N ARG A 210 -23.56 -2.79 14.00
CA ARG A 210 -23.25 -4.06 14.65
C ARG A 210 -22.13 -4.84 13.93
N PRO A 211 -22.26 -5.23 12.65
CA PRO A 211 -21.18 -5.89 11.93
C PRO A 211 -19.92 -5.01 11.85
N ALA A 212 -20.05 -3.68 11.81
CA ALA A 212 -18.90 -2.78 11.89
C ALA A 212 -18.13 -2.92 13.23
N ARG A 213 -18.81 -3.02 14.39
CA ARG A 213 -18.13 -3.27 15.69
C ARG A 213 -17.43 -4.62 15.71
N GLU A 214 -18.06 -5.65 15.17
CA GLU A 214 -17.48 -6.99 15.10
C GLU A 214 -16.23 -7.00 14.22
N LEU A 215 -16.27 -6.36 13.05
CA LEU A 215 -15.09 -6.17 12.20
C LEU A 215 -13.98 -5.41 12.92
N ALA A 216 -14.31 -4.36 13.68
CA ALA A 216 -13.31 -3.61 14.43
C ALA A 216 -12.56 -4.49 15.44
N VAL A 217 -13.26 -5.41 16.09
CA VAL A 217 -12.66 -6.39 17.02
C VAL A 217 -11.83 -7.43 16.28
N ASP A 218 -12.39 -8.01 15.22
CA ASP A 218 -11.76 -9.09 14.47
C ASP A 218 -10.49 -8.62 13.75
N TYR A 219 -10.48 -7.42 13.16
CA TYR A 219 -9.28 -6.86 12.54
C TYR A 219 -8.16 -6.58 13.56
N ARG A 220 -8.49 -6.17 14.80
CA ARG A 220 -7.49 -6.04 15.87
C ARG A 220 -6.95 -7.38 16.34
N ALA A 221 -7.80 -8.40 16.39
CA ALA A 221 -7.35 -9.76 16.70
C ALA A 221 -6.42 -10.30 15.58
N LEU A 222 -6.74 -10.01 14.33
CA LEU A 222 -5.90 -10.33 13.17
C LEU A 222 -4.54 -9.62 13.25
N ALA A 223 -4.52 -8.32 13.55
CA ALA A 223 -3.29 -7.56 13.74
C ALA A 223 -2.38 -8.21 14.80
N ARG A 224 -2.93 -8.62 15.95
CA ARG A 224 -2.19 -9.33 17.00
C ARG A 224 -1.62 -10.67 16.53
N LEU A 225 -2.35 -11.43 15.71
CA LEU A 225 -1.83 -12.69 15.15
C LEU A 225 -0.62 -12.42 14.25
N LEU A 226 -0.69 -11.41 13.38
CA LEU A 226 0.42 -11.03 12.51
C LEU A 226 1.61 -10.51 13.32
N TYR A 227 1.40 -9.69 14.35
CA TYR A 227 2.50 -9.27 15.23
C TYR A 227 3.15 -10.45 15.97
N ARG A 228 2.42 -11.51 16.28
CA ARG A 228 3.03 -12.74 16.82
C ARG A 228 3.81 -13.52 15.76
N ALA A 229 3.40 -13.46 14.50
CA ALA A 229 4.16 -14.05 13.38
C ALA A 229 5.46 -13.28 13.08
N SER A 230 5.58 -12.02 13.52
CA SER A 230 6.82 -11.24 13.41
C SER A 230 7.85 -11.59 14.48
N ASP A 231 7.46 -12.29 15.56
CA ASP A 231 8.38 -12.64 16.64
C ASP A 231 9.53 -13.51 16.13
N LYS A 232 10.74 -12.94 16.11
CA LYS A 232 11.96 -13.60 15.63
C LYS A 232 12.37 -14.80 16.50
N THR A 233 11.84 -14.89 17.73
CA THR A 233 12.11 -15.99 18.66
C THR A 233 11.09 -17.13 18.56
N ALA A 234 9.95 -16.89 17.89
CA ALA A 234 8.94 -17.93 17.67
C ALA A 234 9.43 -18.95 16.65
N SER A 235 9.08 -20.23 16.86
CA SER A 235 9.39 -21.29 15.90
C SER A 235 8.62 -21.10 14.58
N ALA A 236 9.16 -21.63 13.49
CA ALA A 236 8.48 -21.64 12.19
C ALA A 236 7.06 -22.24 12.27
N ALA A 237 6.88 -23.32 13.03
CA ALA A 237 5.57 -23.93 13.26
C ALA A 237 4.59 -23.00 14.00
N ALA A 238 5.07 -22.23 14.99
CA ALA A 238 4.23 -21.26 15.69
C ALA A 238 3.83 -20.10 14.76
N LYS A 239 4.80 -19.54 14.02
CA LYS A 239 4.56 -18.48 13.01
C LYS A 239 3.52 -18.92 11.98
N ARG A 240 3.69 -20.14 11.43
CA ARG A 240 2.74 -20.76 10.50
C ARG A 240 1.33 -20.86 11.10
N GLY A 241 1.22 -21.35 12.34
CA GLY A 241 -0.05 -21.44 13.04
C GLY A 241 -0.73 -20.08 13.28
N PHE A 242 0.03 -19.00 13.47
CA PHE A 242 -0.54 -17.65 13.56
C PHE A 242 -1.03 -17.15 12.20
N VAL A 243 -0.28 -17.38 11.13
CA VAL A 243 -0.66 -17.00 9.76
C VAL A 243 -1.93 -17.75 9.30
N GLU A 244 -2.06 -19.04 9.61
CA GLU A 244 -3.29 -19.80 9.31
C GLU A 244 -4.51 -19.29 10.08
N GLN A 245 -4.35 -18.96 11.36
CA GLN A 245 -5.42 -18.34 12.14
C GLN A 245 -5.80 -16.96 11.58
N ALA A 246 -4.81 -16.18 11.14
CA ALA A 246 -5.04 -14.87 10.53
C ALA A 246 -5.80 -14.99 9.21
N LYS A 247 -5.43 -15.95 8.34
CA LYS A 247 -6.13 -16.26 7.08
C LYS A 247 -7.62 -16.54 7.32
N ASN A 248 -7.92 -17.50 8.22
CA ASN A 248 -9.29 -17.88 8.53
C ASN A 248 -10.11 -16.71 9.12
N LEU A 249 -9.47 -15.83 9.88
CA LEU A 249 -10.12 -14.65 10.42
C LEU A 249 -10.36 -13.57 9.35
N ASP A 250 -9.39 -13.30 8.46
CA ASP A 250 -9.53 -12.34 7.36
C ASP A 250 -10.65 -12.77 6.39
N GLU A 251 -10.74 -14.07 6.07
CA GLU A 251 -11.83 -14.63 5.25
C GLU A 251 -13.22 -14.33 5.84
N ARG A 252 -13.37 -14.49 7.15
CA ARG A 252 -14.61 -14.14 7.86
C ARG A 252 -14.87 -12.64 7.85
N CYS A 253 -13.83 -11.82 8.04
CA CYS A 253 -13.96 -10.36 7.94
C CYS A 253 -14.46 -9.94 6.55
N ILE A 254 -13.92 -10.51 5.49
CA ILE A 254 -14.32 -10.19 4.11
C ILE A 254 -15.77 -10.63 3.84
N ALA A 255 -16.20 -11.78 4.36
CA ALA A 255 -17.60 -12.18 4.30
C ALA A 255 -18.52 -11.15 5.00
N ARG A 256 -18.15 -10.70 6.19
CA ARG A 256 -18.92 -9.72 6.97
C ARG A 256 -18.91 -8.30 6.35
N ILE A 257 -17.84 -7.90 5.65
CA ILE A 257 -17.84 -6.65 4.87
C ILE A 257 -18.96 -6.65 3.83
N ALA A 258 -19.27 -7.80 3.23
CA ALA A 258 -20.40 -7.89 2.30
C ALA A 258 -21.76 -7.77 2.99
N GLU A 259 -21.89 -8.17 4.26
CA GLU A 259 -23.11 -8.02 5.06
C GLU A 259 -23.39 -6.55 5.40
N ILE A 260 -22.35 -5.74 5.65
CA ILE A 260 -22.48 -4.29 5.88
C ILE A 260 -23.16 -3.60 4.69
N ARG A 261 -22.99 -4.12 3.47
CA ARG A 261 -23.53 -3.54 2.24
C ARG A 261 -24.99 -3.88 1.96
N ALA A 262 -25.58 -4.85 2.67
CA ALA A 262 -26.91 -5.38 2.37
C ALA A 262 -28.08 -4.58 2.98
N HIS A 263 -27.78 -3.47 3.65
CA HIS A 263 -28.72 -2.59 4.36
C HIS A 263 -28.59 -1.14 3.88
#